data_AF-A0A7W0QFI2-F1
#
_entry.id   AF-A0A7W0QFI2-F1
#
_cell.length_a   1.000
_cell.length_b   1.000
_cell.length_c   1.000
_cell.angle_alpha   90.00
_cell.angle_beta   90.00
_cell.angle_gamma   90.00
#
_symmetry.space_group_name_H-M   'P 1'
#
loop_
_entity.id
_entity.type
_entity.pdbx_description
1 polymer ?
#
loop_
_entity_poly.entity_id
_entity_poly.type
_entity_poly.pdbx_seq_one_letter_code
_entity_poly.pdbx_strand_id
1 'polypeptide(L)'
;TPAKLVFGDDRRLRVVDFGLARLLGASAWREPATVGSHVARYASPEQALGQPIDAKTDVYALALSMIESVTGSVPFSADSTVATLSARIGKLTPVSADLGALASVLERAGRPDRNDRWTAAEFGRALIRAAERLPRPTPLPLVTAPAMRPEPTRRPTDPTGGVDRPGTARAGRPPGGPPAVVAPTPAADPDPEPEPAVVAEPETAEPETADTQPVTGDIPLEPVHVAPLQLESDRPAAPAAPVAPDVASEPEPDHLPVSPPPAADTTTIVAPAVGATPTIVTTRPDAPDADPSGETARDAAPPTATTPPAPTKESRRWWPRVLVSLFLAVAVAAAVVLAYLLLRTERHEVPDLTGLTEQRARAAVSEFDWEVQIRRERSDDEPDAGQVVRSSPTSGEQLAEGEPLFLVVSEGPRLRALPDVRGITGADARRRFERLRMEVSTVERVHDERVAPGSVVTWNVAGESSSIAGDEVEPGTEIELALSRGPRPRTVPDLRTLSIAQARGRLEELGLELQLAERVFSNLIEEDLVVRQRPRIDSRVERGATVTVIVSKGRDLVTFPNLDGLNFRQVVRKLEESGLQRGEVLGSTQGELFRVRVDGTEAEAGDQIARNSDVDLVFL
;
A
#
# COMPACT_ATOMS: atom_id res chain seq x y z
N THR A 1 5.09 11.83 10.81
CA THR A 1 4.40 10.52 10.81
C THR A 1 5.33 9.49 11.45
N PRO A 2 4.81 8.47 12.16
CA PRO A 2 5.63 7.43 12.78
C PRO A 2 6.45 6.61 11.78
N ALA A 3 5.94 6.43 10.56
CA ALA A 3 6.63 5.70 9.48
C ALA A 3 7.98 6.33 9.04
N LYS A 4 8.30 7.55 9.50
CA LYS A 4 9.62 8.19 9.29
C LYS A 4 10.54 8.09 10.52
N LEU A 5 10.14 7.33 11.54
CA LEU A 5 10.92 7.06 12.76
C LEU A 5 11.44 5.61 12.72
N VAL A 6 12.77 5.45 12.65
CA VAL A 6 13.43 4.15 12.44
C VAL A 6 14.39 3.86 13.59
N PHE A 7 14.34 2.64 14.14
CA PHE A 7 15.31 2.16 15.13
C PHE A 7 16.49 1.47 14.44
N GLY A 8 17.71 1.84 14.80
CA GLY A 8 18.93 1.09 14.41
C GLY A 8 19.34 0.06 15.46
N ASP A 9 20.30 -0.80 15.13
CA ASP A 9 20.80 -1.88 16.01
C ASP A 9 21.40 -1.37 17.33
N ASP A 10 21.88 -0.12 17.34
CA ASP A 10 22.31 0.62 18.54
C ASP A 10 21.14 1.08 19.45
N ARG A 11 19.93 0.63 19.13
CA ARG A 11 18.64 0.96 19.77
C ARG A 11 18.32 2.45 19.77
N ARG A 12 18.95 3.25 18.88
CA ARG A 12 18.64 4.67 18.72
C ARG A 12 17.57 4.86 17.64
N LEU A 13 16.52 5.59 18.03
CA LEU A 13 15.57 6.18 17.10
C LEU A 13 16.27 7.24 16.23
N ARG A 14 16.00 7.19 14.92
CA ARG A 14 16.47 8.10 13.88
C ARG A 14 15.25 8.60 13.09
N VAL A 15 15.34 9.81 12.56
CA VAL A 15 14.34 10.37 11.63
C VAL A 15 14.89 10.26 10.21
N VAL A 16 14.11 9.71 9.28
CA VAL A 16 14.44 9.65 7.85
C VAL A 16 13.76 10.78 7.06
N ASP A 17 14.22 11.03 5.82
CA ASP A 17 13.66 11.98 4.85
C ASP A 17 13.64 13.47 5.25
N PHE A 18 14.38 13.85 6.29
CA PHE A 18 14.47 15.21 6.83
C PHE A 18 14.81 16.30 5.78
N GLY A 19 15.56 15.96 4.73
CA GLY A 19 15.90 16.89 3.64
C GLY A 19 14.73 17.20 2.69
N LEU A 20 13.93 16.20 2.33
CA LEU A 20 12.80 16.34 1.40
C LEU A 20 11.66 17.15 2.01
N ALA A 21 11.35 16.90 3.30
CA ALA A 21 10.28 17.58 4.01
C ALA A 21 10.43 19.12 4.02
N ARG A 22 11.68 19.62 4.13
CA ARG A 22 11.97 21.07 4.11
C ARG A 22 11.83 21.70 2.73
N LEU A 23 12.10 20.97 1.65
CA LEU A 23 11.99 21.46 0.28
C LEU A 23 10.54 21.47 -0.23
N LEU A 24 9.75 20.45 0.14
CA LEU A 24 8.37 20.28 -0.33
C LEU A 24 7.33 20.95 0.58
N GLY A 25 7.58 21.02 1.90
CA GLY A 25 6.57 21.47 2.86
C GLY A 25 6.25 22.98 2.83
N ALA A 26 7.22 23.84 2.51
CA ALA A 26 7.07 25.29 2.65
C ALA A 26 6.11 25.95 1.64
N SER A 27 5.76 25.24 0.56
CA SER A 27 4.69 25.60 -0.38
C SER A 27 3.37 24.91 -0.05
N ALA A 28 3.39 23.61 0.27
CA ALA A 28 2.19 22.80 0.50
C ALA A 28 1.24 23.36 1.58
N TRP A 29 1.78 23.94 2.67
CA TRP A 29 0.95 24.52 3.74
C TRP A 29 0.23 25.84 3.38
N ARG A 30 0.38 26.36 2.15
CA ARG A 30 -0.42 27.50 1.65
C ARG A 30 -1.79 27.08 1.13
N GLU A 31 -1.90 25.84 0.65
CA GLU A 31 -3.13 25.26 0.10
C GLU A 31 -3.39 23.93 0.82
N PRO A 32 -3.90 23.95 2.07
CA PRO A 32 -3.92 22.77 2.92
C PRO A 32 -4.75 21.59 2.40
N ALA A 33 -5.61 21.82 1.39
CA ALA A 33 -6.32 20.76 0.66
C ALA A 33 -5.37 19.85 -0.15
N THR A 34 -4.21 20.34 -0.58
CA THR A 34 -3.18 19.55 -1.30
C THR A 34 -2.38 18.62 -0.39
N VAL A 35 -2.55 18.74 0.93
CA VAL A 35 -1.82 17.93 1.91
C VAL A 35 -2.52 16.60 2.11
N GLY A 36 -1.90 15.52 1.63
CA GLY A 36 -2.40 14.16 1.80
C GLY A 36 -2.71 13.83 3.26
N SER A 37 -3.87 13.21 3.52
CA SER A 37 -4.47 13.04 4.85
C SER A 37 -3.54 12.41 5.89
N HIS A 38 -2.64 11.53 5.44
CA HIS A 38 -1.63 10.87 6.27
C HIS A 38 -0.57 11.84 6.84
N VAL A 39 -0.31 12.99 6.20
CA VAL A 39 0.51 14.08 6.75
C VAL A 39 -0.34 14.99 7.63
N ALA A 40 -1.54 15.38 7.14
CA ALA A 40 -2.46 16.29 7.82
C ALA A 40 -2.82 15.86 9.25
N ARG A 41 -2.93 14.54 9.49
CA ARG A 41 -3.11 13.94 10.82
C ARG A 41 -2.15 14.48 11.89
N TYR A 42 -0.90 14.77 11.54
CA TYR A 42 0.16 15.22 12.47
C TYR A 42 0.46 16.72 12.39
N ALA A 43 -0.25 17.46 11.54
CA ALA A 43 -0.04 18.88 11.33
C ALA A 43 -0.30 19.68 12.61
N SER A 44 0.43 20.77 12.81
CA SER A 44 0.18 21.70 13.91
C SER A 44 -1.00 22.65 13.61
N PRO A 45 -1.58 23.30 14.64
CA PRO A 45 -2.57 24.36 14.46
C PRO A 45 -2.07 25.51 13.58
N GLU A 46 -0.80 25.92 13.70
CA GLU A 46 -0.21 26.94 12.82
C GLU A 46 -0.09 26.46 11.36
N GLN A 47 0.18 25.17 11.11
CA GLN A 47 0.11 24.58 9.76
C GLN A 47 -1.31 24.54 9.21
N ALA A 48 -2.31 24.21 10.04
CA ALA A 48 -3.73 24.25 9.67
C ALA A 48 -4.24 25.67 9.35
N LEU A 49 -3.57 26.70 9.89
CA LEU A 49 -3.90 28.13 9.70
C LEU A 49 -3.00 28.84 8.66
N GLY A 50 -2.11 28.12 7.96
CA GLY A 50 -1.17 28.72 7.00
C GLY A 50 -0.14 29.69 7.61
N GLN A 51 0.08 29.61 8.92
CA GLN A 51 0.94 30.53 9.69
C GLN A 51 2.43 30.11 9.64
N PRO A 52 3.37 31.02 9.98
CA PRO A 52 4.81 30.73 9.93
C PRO A 52 5.23 29.61 10.90
N ILE A 53 5.66 28.47 10.35
CA ILE A 53 6.14 27.29 11.10
C ILE A 53 7.51 27.51 11.77
N ASP A 54 7.78 26.76 12.85
CA ASP A 54 9.08 26.75 13.54
C ASP A 54 9.39 25.39 14.21
N ALA A 55 10.46 25.32 15.02
CA ALA A 55 10.81 24.11 15.76
C ALA A 55 9.76 23.64 16.80
N LYS A 56 8.75 24.47 17.14
CA LYS A 56 7.61 24.06 17.98
C LYS A 56 6.45 23.47 17.17
N THR A 57 6.47 23.60 15.84
CA THR A 57 5.68 22.77 14.92
C THR A 57 6.13 21.31 15.02
N ASP A 58 7.44 21.05 14.98
CA ASP A 58 8.00 19.70 15.12
C ASP A 58 7.68 19.05 16.48
N VAL A 59 7.72 19.85 17.57
CA VAL A 59 7.34 19.39 18.93
C VAL A 59 5.88 18.90 18.96
N TYR A 60 4.96 19.61 18.29
CA TYR A 60 3.55 19.21 18.22
C TYR A 60 3.36 17.93 17.38
N ALA A 61 3.98 17.85 16.21
CA ALA A 61 3.91 16.67 15.34
C ALA A 61 4.52 15.41 15.99
N LEU A 62 5.60 15.58 16.77
CA LEU A 62 6.20 14.51 17.57
C LEU A 62 5.29 14.10 18.74
N ALA A 63 4.63 15.04 19.41
CA ALA A 63 3.68 14.73 20.48
C ALA A 63 2.50 13.89 19.97
N LEU A 64 1.89 14.26 18.83
CA LEU A 64 0.84 13.45 18.20
C LEU A 64 1.33 12.05 17.80
N SER A 65 2.53 11.96 17.22
CA SER A 65 3.16 10.68 16.85
C SER A 65 3.41 9.79 18.08
N MET A 66 3.77 10.39 19.23
CA MET A 66 3.97 9.67 20.49
C MET A 66 2.66 9.24 21.16
N ILE A 67 1.59 10.03 21.05
CA ILE A 67 0.27 9.65 21.57
C ILE A 67 -0.22 8.41 20.80
N GLU A 68 -0.27 8.47 19.47
CA GLU A 68 -0.67 7.34 18.61
C GLU A 68 0.21 6.09 18.85
N SER A 69 1.52 6.25 19.04
CA SER A 69 2.44 5.14 19.33
C SER A 69 2.13 4.39 20.64
N VAL A 70 1.26 4.93 21.51
CA VAL A 70 0.86 4.30 22.78
C VAL A 70 -0.65 4.01 22.82
N THR A 71 -1.50 4.82 22.18
CA THR A 71 -2.97 4.66 22.16
C THR A 71 -3.50 3.92 20.93
N GLY A 72 -2.68 3.75 19.88
CA GLY A 72 -3.11 3.28 18.56
C GLY A 72 -4.01 4.27 17.79
N SER A 73 -4.21 5.49 18.30
CA SER A 73 -5.19 6.46 17.76
C SER A 73 -4.61 7.87 17.70
N VAL A 74 -4.67 8.52 16.52
CA VAL A 74 -4.21 9.91 16.34
C VAL A 74 -5.28 10.92 16.82
N PRO A 75 -4.95 11.84 17.75
CA PRO A 75 -5.84 12.94 18.11
C PRO A 75 -6.26 13.80 16.91
N PHE A 76 -7.52 14.24 16.90
CA PHE A 76 -8.11 15.08 15.84
C PHE A 76 -8.10 14.48 14.43
N SER A 77 -7.93 13.16 14.27
CA SER A 77 -8.20 12.50 12.99
C SER A 77 -9.69 12.56 12.65
N ALA A 78 -9.99 12.87 11.40
CA ALA A 78 -11.34 12.85 10.82
C ALA A 78 -11.27 12.34 9.37
N ASP A 79 -12.43 12.19 8.73
CA ASP A 79 -12.55 11.49 7.43
C ASP A 79 -12.05 12.31 6.22
N SER A 80 -11.71 13.59 6.41
CA SER A 80 -11.06 14.43 5.41
C SER A 80 -9.88 15.23 5.97
N THR A 81 -8.95 15.65 5.09
CA THR A 81 -7.85 16.56 5.44
C THR A 81 -8.38 17.84 6.10
N VAL A 82 -9.39 18.48 5.49
CA VAL A 82 -9.94 19.76 6.01
C VAL A 82 -10.58 19.59 7.39
N ALA A 83 -11.32 18.51 7.62
CA ALA A 83 -11.89 18.21 8.95
C ALA A 83 -10.77 17.91 9.97
N THR A 84 -9.77 17.13 9.58
CA THR A 84 -8.60 16.77 10.42
C THR A 84 -7.77 18.01 10.82
N LEU A 85 -7.61 18.97 9.91
CA LEU A 85 -6.92 20.24 10.18
C LEU A 85 -7.78 21.18 11.02
N SER A 86 -9.06 21.37 10.68
CA SER A 86 -9.98 22.23 11.45
C SER A 86 -10.20 21.71 12.88
N ALA A 87 -10.21 20.40 13.09
CA ALA A 87 -10.54 19.78 14.37
C ALA A 87 -9.61 20.18 15.53
N ARG A 88 -8.33 20.52 15.24
CA ARG A 88 -7.31 20.89 16.25
C ARG A 88 -7.21 22.39 16.53
N ILE A 89 -7.86 23.24 15.74
CA ILE A 89 -7.78 24.71 15.90
C ILE A 89 -8.43 25.12 17.22
N GLY A 90 -7.67 25.81 18.07
CA GLY A 90 -8.13 26.33 19.36
C GLY A 90 -8.41 25.28 20.45
N LYS A 91 -8.14 23.98 20.21
CA LYS A 91 -8.43 22.91 21.18
C LYS A 91 -7.15 22.35 21.81
N LEU A 92 -7.22 21.99 23.09
CA LEU A 92 -6.18 21.19 23.74
C LEU A 92 -6.17 19.78 23.17
N THR A 93 -4.98 19.23 22.94
CA THR A 93 -4.84 17.84 22.48
C THR A 93 -5.40 16.88 23.55
N PRO A 94 -6.32 15.95 23.20
CA PRO A 94 -6.78 14.93 24.14
C PRO A 94 -5.63 13.96 24.44
N VAL A 95 -5.22 13.92 25.70
CA VAL A 95 -4.14 13.08 26.23
C VAL A 95 -4.70 12.32 27.44
N SER A 96 -4.78 11.00 27.38
CA SER A 96 -5.33 10.22 28.50
C SER A 96 -4.40 10.21 29.71
N ALA A 97 -4.98 10.13 30.90
CA ALA A 97 -4.26 9.91 32.15
C ALA A 97 -3.51 8.56 32.17
N ASP A 98 -3.96 7.57 31.38
CA ASP A 98 -3.32 6.25 31.24
C ASP A 98 -1.88 6.33 30.71
N LEU A 99 -1.53 7.43 30.04
CA LEU A 99 -0.16 7.73 29.58
C LEU A 99 0.78 8.09 30.76
N GLY A 100 0.25 8.18 31.98
CA GLY A 100 1.01 8.28 33.23
C GLY A 100 2.01 9.44 33.23
N ALA A 101 3.30 9.12 33.40
CA ALA A 101 4.38 10.10 33.43
C ALA A 101 4.55 10.89 32.10
N LEU A 102 4.02 10.38 30.97
CA LEU A 102 4.04 11.09 29.68
C LEU A 102 2.89 12.09 29.54
N ALA A 103 1.78 11.92 30.26
CA ALA A 103 0.54 12.66 30.01
C ALA A 103 0.75 14.19 30.10
N SER A 104 1.35 14.69 31.17
CA SER A 104 1.63 16.13 31.34
C SER A 104 2.74 16.67 30.43
N VAL A 105 3.62 15.80 29.92
CA VAL A 105 4.68 16.16 28.98
C VAL A 105 4.11 16.32 27.57
N LEU A 106 3.22 15.41 27.17
CA LEU A 106 2.53 15.39 25.88
C LEU A 106 1.40 16.43 25.80
N GLU A 107 0.65 16.66 26.88
CA GLU A 107 -0.37 17.73 26.96
C GLU A 107 0.24 19.07 26.56
N ARG A 108 1.30 19.49 27.28
CA ARG A 108 1.95 20.78 27.02
C ARG A 108 2.61 20.84 25.64
N ALA A 109 3.10 19.72 25.11
CA ALA A 109 3.62 19.66 23.74
C ALA A 109 2.50 19.79 22.68
N GLY A 110 1.30 19.30 22.98
CA GLY A 110 0.10 19.34 22.14
C GLY A 110 -0.81 20.57 22.36
N ARG A 111 -0.32 21.67 22.92
CA ARG A 111 -1.13 22.88 23.12
C ARG A 111 -1.42 23.62 21.81
N PRO A 112 -2.59 24.29 21.68
CA PRO A 112 -2.97 24.98 20.46
C PRO A 112 -2.02 26.14 20.15
N ASP A 113 -1.74 27.03 21.12
CA ASP A 113 -0.70 28.05 20.97
C ASP A 113 0.70 27.44 21.07
N ARG A 114 1.55 27.74 20.08
CA ARG A 114 2.99 27.42 20.07
C ARG A 114 3.75 28.06 21.22
N ASN A 115 3.33 29.21 21.75
CA ASN A 115 4.05 29.89 22.83
C ASN A 115 4.07 29.05 24.11
N ASP A 116 2.94 28.41 24.46
CA ASP A 116 2.84 27.54 25.62
C ASP A 116 3.63 26.23 25.49
N ARG A 117 3.83 25.73 24.26
CA ARG A 117 4.56 24.49 24.00
C ARG A 117 6.02 24.58 24.46
N TRP A 118 6.58 23.45 24.85
CA TRP A 118 8.02 23.31 25.12
C TRP A 118 8.87 23.74 23.91
N THR A 119 10.09 24.21 24.15
CA THR A 119 11.17 24.11 23.15
C THR A 119 11.61 22.64 23.01
N ALA A 120 12.23 22.28 21.88
CA ALA A 120 12.71 20.91 21.64
C ALA A 120 13.67 20.40 22.74
N ALA A 121 14.55 21.28 23.26
CA ALA A 121 15.49 20.97 24.33
C ALA A 121 14.78 20.70 25.69
N GLU A 122 13.78 21.51 26.04
CA GLU A 122 12.96 21.27 27.24
C GLU A 122 12.12 20.01 27.10
N PHE A 123 11.54 19.75 25.92
CA PHE A 123 10.74 18.56 25.65
C PHE A 123 11.59 17.29 25.80
N GLY A 124 12.80 17.25 25.23
CA GLY A 124 13.74 16.14 25.43
C GLY A 124 14.08 15.89 26.90
N ARG A 125 14.35 16.95 27.67
CA ARG A 125 14.61 16.86 29.13
C ARG A 125 13.36 16.47 29.93
N ALA A 126 12.15 16.82 29.48
CA ALA A 126 10.90 16.40 30.09
C ALA A 126 10.63 14.91 29.82
N LEU A 127 10.83 14.44 28.58
CA LEU A 127 10.68 13.04 28.20
C LEU A 127 11.65 12.11 28.94
N ILE A 128 12.90 12.53 29.20
CA ILE A 128 13.84 11.73 30.01
C ILE A 128 13.36 11.59 31.47
N ARG A 129 12.96 12.70 32.10
CA ARG A 129 12.42 12.68 33.48
C ARG A 129 11.09 11.93 33.61
N ALA A 130 10.33 11.81 32.51
CA ALA A 130 9.19 10.91 32.44
C ALA A 130 9.62 9.43 32.31
N ALA A 131 10.58 9.14 31.43
CA ALA A 131 11.08 7.79 31.18
C ALA A 131 11.74 7.13 32.42
N GLU A 132 12.32 7.92 33.33
CA GLU A 132 12.79 7.46 34.65
C GLU A 132 11.68 6.85 35.52
N ARG A 133 10.41 7.18 35.25
CA ARG A 133 9.22 6.74 36.00
C ARG A 133 8.39 5.70 35.26
N LEU A 134 8.82 5.26 34.08
CA LEU A 134 8.15 4.24 33.27
C LEU A 134 8.84 2.88 33.44
N PRO A 135 8.11 1.75 33.33
CA PRO A 135 8.74 0.45 33.22
C PRO A 135 9.64 0.42 31.98
N ARG A 136 10.88 -0.09 32.12
CA ARG A 136 11.78 -0.24 30.98
C ARG A 136 11.19 -1.27 30.01
N PRO A 137 10.96 -0.94 28.73
CA PRO A 137 10.41 -1.89 27.78
C PRO A 137 11.38 -3.05 27.56
N THR A 138 10.83 -4.22 27.25
CA THR A 138 11.62 -5.32 26.67
C THR A 138 12.27 -4.82 25.37
N PRO A 139 13.52 -5.24 25.04
CA PRO A 139 14.13 -4.87 23.78
C PRO A 139 13.26 -5.35 22.60
N LEU A 140 12.87 -4.42 21.73
CA LEU A 140 12.17 -4.77 20.49
C LEU A 140 13.04 -5.73 19.66
N PRO A 141 12.50 -6.84 19.14
CA PRO A 141 13.21 -7.70 18.21
C PRO A 141 13.36 -6.96 16.87
N LEU A 142 14.52 -6.34 16.65
CA LEU A 142 14.85 -5.67 15.39
C LEU A 142 15.04 -6.72 14.31
N VAL A 143 14.18 -6.70 13.29
CA VAL A 143 14.28 -7.57 12.11
C VAL A 143 15.22 -6.92 11.09
N THR A 144 16.51 -6.81 11.45
CA THR A 144 17.56 -6.21 10.62
C THR A 144 18.42 -7.26 9.93
N ALA A 145 18.70 -7.04 8.64
CA ALA A 145 19.78 -7.73 7.94
C ALA A 145 21.12 -7.02 8.25
N PRO A 146 22.26 -7.73 8.33
CA PRO A 146 23.52 -7.17 8.82
C PRO A 146 24.22 -6.28 7.77
N ALA A 147 23.73 -5.06 7.55
CA ALA A 147 24.20 -4.18 6.49
C ALA A 147 24.14 -2.67 6.79
N MET A 148 24.72 -2.21 7.91
CA MET A 148 25.56 -1.00 7.97
C MET A 148 26.18 -0.82 9.37
N ARG A 149 27.48 -0.53 9.45
CA ARG A 149 28.10 -0.05 10.70
C ARG A 149 27.75 1.45 10.85
N PRO A 150 27.13 1.90 11.95
CA PRO A 150 26.80 3.31 12.12
C PRO A 150 28.07 4.11 12.44
N GLU A 151 28.61 4.80 11.43
CA GLU A 151 29.65 5.80 11.63
C GLU A 151 29.10 6.94 12.53
N PRO A 152 29.85 7.41 13.55
CA PRO A 152 29.32 8.33 14.55
C PRO A 152 29.27 9.77 14.02
N THR A 153 28.27 10.09 13.20
CA THR A 153 28.01 11.43 12.62
C THR A 153 27.54 12.48 13.65
N ARG A 154 28.28 12.64 14.75
CA ARG A 154 28.06 13.70 15.75
C ARG A 154 28.62 15.00 15.18
N ARG A 155 27.77 15.83 14.55
CA ARG A 155 28.18 17.18 14.12
C ARG A 155 28.69 17.96 15.33
N PRO A 156 29.80 18.72 15.23
CA PRO A 156 30.36 19.47 16.36
C PRO A 156 29.42 20.51 16.97
N THR A 157 28.41 20.96 16.22
CA THR A 157 27.42 21.96 16.62
C THR A 157 26.01 21.38 16.59
N ASP A 158 25.56 20.86 17.73
CA ASP A 158 24.15 20.52 17.98
C ASP A 158 23.43 21.74 18.58
N PRO A 159 22.56 22.44 17.82
CA PRO A 159 21.89 23.65 18.30
C PRO A 159 20.81 23.38 19.35
N THR A 160 20.46 22.12 19.62
CA THR A 160 19.48 21.77 20.67
C THR A 160 20.11 21.71 22.06
N GLY A 161 21.45 21.64 22.14
CA GLY A 161 22.19 21.47 23.39
C GLY A 161 22.06 20.05 23.94
N GLY A 162 23.13 19.27 23.77
CA GLY A 162 23.16 17.82 23.94
C GLY A 162 22.32 17.26 25.09
N VAL A 163 21.37 16.39 24.76
CA VAL A 163 20.47 15.74 25.72
C VAL A 163 21.04 14.36 26.07
N ASP A 164 21.81 14.30 27.15
CA ASP A 164 22.38 13.03 27.64
C ASP A 164 21.30 12.08 28.16
N ARG A 165 21.42 10.80 27.79
CA ARG A 165 20.45 9.74 28.10
C ARG A 165 20.93 8.88 29.28
N PRO A 166 20.01 8.40 30.15
CA PRO A 166 20.38 7.46 31.22
C PRO A 166 21.00 6.18 30.63
N GLY A 167 22.13 5.76 31.19
CA GLY A 167 22.96 4.68 30.65
C GLY A 167 22.26 3.31 30.65
N THR A 168 22.44 2.57 29.55
CA THR A 168 21.98 1.18 29.43
C THR A 168 22.85 0.25 30.28
N ALA A 169 22.42 -0.03 31.51
CA ALA A 169 23.06 -1.01 32.38
C ALA A 169 23.16 -2.38 31.68
N ARG A 170 24.39 -2.90 31.56
CA ARG A 170 24.71 -4.15 30.85
C ARG A 170 24.46 -5.34 31.78
N ALA A 171 23.23 -5.85 31.81
CA ALA A 171 22.86 -6.99 32.64
C ALA A 171 23.62 -8.26 32.21
N GLY A 172 24.28 -8.95 33.15
CA GLY A 172 25.02 -10.18 32.80
C GLY A 172 26.11 -10.71 33.74
N ARG A 173 26.00 -10.58 35.08
CA ARG A 173 26.75 -11.45 36.01
C ARG A 173 26.02 -11.57 37.36
N PRO A 174 25.85 -12.79 37.93
CA PRO A 174 25.18 -12.97 39.22
C PRO A 174 26.10 -12.61 40.41
N PRO A 175 25.53 -12.23 41.57
CA PRO A 175 26.28 -11.85 42.76
C PRO A 175 26.64 -13.05 43.66
N GLY A 176 27.77 -12.95 44.38
CA GLY A 176 28.15 -13.90 45.43
C GLY A 176 29.51 -13.55 46.05
N GLY A 177 29.56 -13.42 47.39
CA GLY A 177 30.78 -13.11 48.16
C GLY A 177 30.69 -11.81 48.98
N PRO A 178 30.85 -11.85 50.32
CA PRO A 178 30.83 -10.66 51.18
C PRO A 178 32.17 -9.88 51.18
N PRO A 179 32.19 -8.61 51.63
CA PRO A 179 33.33 -7.71 51.43
C PRO A 179 34.43 -7.82 52.49
N ALA A 180 35.67 -7.50 52.10
CA ALA A 180 36.81 -7.31 53.01
C ALA A 180 37.58 -6.01 52.67
N VAL A 181 37.46 -5.05 53.59
CA VAL A 181 38.38 -3.93 53.93
C VAL A 181 39.21 -3.26 52.82
N VAL A 182 38.99 -1.95 52.63
CA VAL A 182 39.91 -1.04 51.93
C VAL A 182 40.64 -0.15 52.94
N ALA A 183 41.96 -0.01 52.78
CA ALA A 183 42.80 1.04 53.37
C ALA A 183 43.88 1.48 52.34
N PRO A 184 44.41 2.71 52.37
CA PRO A 184 44.82 3.39 51.12
C PRO A 184 46.27 3.91 51.05
N THR A 185 46.62 4.54 49.90
CA THR A 185 47.81 5.40 49.61
C THR A 185 49.19 4.70 49.55
N PRO A 186 50.25 5.29 48.94
CA PRO A 186 50.36 6.52 48.13
C PRO A 186 50.95 6.27 46.71
N ALA A 187 51.70 7.21 46.11
CA ALA A 187 52.12 7.21 44.69
C ALA A 187 53.59 7.65 44.43
N ALA A 188 54.05 7.37 43.20
CA ALA A 188 55.17 7.98 42.44
C ALA A 188 56.66 7.64 42.76
N ASP A 189 57.31 7.04 41.73
CA ASP A 189 58.66 7.31 41.15
C ASP A 189 59.96 7.18 41.98
N PRO A 190 61.16 7.04 41.35
CA PRO A 190 61.52 6.91 39.92
C PRO A 190 62.43 5.70 39.54
N ASP A 191 62.89 5.71 38.27
CA ASP A 191 63.89 4.89 37.53
C ASP A 191 65.23 4.53 38.26
N PRO A 192 66.02 3.49 37.82
CA PRO A 192 66.89 3.63 36.63
C PRO A 192 67.28 2.37 35.78
N GLU A 193 67.82 2.69 34.59
CA GLU A 193 68.63 1.91 33.62
C GLU A 193 70.05 1.48 34.11
N PRO A 194 70.92 0.74 33.35
CA PRO A 194 70.74 -0.03 32.09
C PRO A 194 71.51 -1.42 32.00
N GLU A 195 71.56 -2.02 30.79
CA GLU A 195 72.59 -2.95 30.22
C GLU A 195 72.65 -4.47 30.60
N PRO A 196 73.26 -5.37 29.76
CA PRO A 196 73.47 -5.33 28.29
C PRO A 196 73.30 -6.66 27.46
N ALA A 197 73.09 -6.48 26.15
CA ALA A 197 73.58 -7.19 24.94
C ALA A 197 73.86 -8.73 24.85
N VAL A 198 73.23 -9.36 23.83
CA VAL A 198 73.81 -10.27 22.77
C VAL A 198 72.87 -10.08 21.54
N VAL A 199 73.18 -9.61 20.31
CA VAL A 199 74.32 -9.60 19.34
C VAL A 199 74.01 -10.48 18.10
N ALA A 200 74.30 -9.94 16.90
CA ALA A 200 74.10 -10.46 15.52
C ALA A 200 72.62 -10.50 15.03
N GLU A 201 72.15 -9.80 13.98
CA GLU A 201 72.71 -9.29 12.68
C GLU A 201 72.89 -10.35 11.56
N PRO A 202 72.92 -9.96 10.25
CA PRO A 202 71.96 -9.10 9.55
C PRO A 202 71.66 -9.61 8.10
N GLU A 203 70.89 -8.86 7.31
CA GLU A 203 71.15 -8.49 5.89
C GLU A 203 69.91 -7.77 5.30
N THR A 204 69.93 -6.44 5.19
CA THR A 204 70.38 -5.57 4.07
C THR A 204 69.27 -5.24 3.05
N ALA A 205 68.71 -4.02 3.17
CA ALA A 205 67.87 -3.38 2.16
C ALA A 205 67.89 -1.85 2.31
N GLU A 206 68.65 -1.16 1.46
CA GLU A 206 68.69 0.31 1.28
C GLU A 206 69.55 0.63 0.02
N PRO A 207 69.48 1.82 -0.60
CA PRO A 207 68.40 2.82 -0.61
C PRO A 207 68.13 3.32 -2.08
N GLU A 208 67.69 4.58 -2.22
CA GLU A 208 67.79 5.45 -3.43
C GLU A 208 66.82 5.26 -4.62
N THR A 209 66.56 6.28 -5.46
CA THR A 209 66.16 7.70 -5.26
C THR A 209 65.58 8.27 -6.58
N ALA A 210 64.94 9.46 -6.49
CA ALA A 210 64.83 10.50 -7.54
C ALA A 210 63.86 10.35 -8.75
N ASP A 211 63.33 11.51 -9.15
CA ASP A 211 62.43 11.79 -10.27
C ASP A 211 62.95 11.44 -11.67
N THR A 212 62.02 11.15 -12.61
CA THR A 212 61.92 11.92 -13.87
C THR A 212 60.58 11.75 -14.61
N GLN A 213 60.19 12.80 -15.35
CA GLN A 213 59.11 12.87 -16.35
C GLN A 213 59.73 13.21 -17.74
N PRO A 214 58.99 13.26 -18.88
CA PRO A 214 57.76 12.56 -19.33
C PRO A 214 58.00 11.84 -20.70
N VAL A 215 57.09 12.00 -21.69
CA VAL A 215 57.14 11.59 -23.13
C VAL A 215 56.68 10.16 -23.46
N THR A 216 56.01 9.79 -24.57
CA THR A 216 54.93 10.35 -25.46
C THR A 216 54.57 9.26 -26.49
N GLY A 217 53.28 8.92 -26.67
CA GLY A 217 52.76 8.08 -27.80
C GLY A 217 53.13 6.58 -27.77
N ASP A 218 52.62 5.72 -28.66
CA ASP A 218 51.44 5.85 -29.56
C ASP A 218 51.04 4.47 -30.15
N ILE A 219 49.72 4.17 -30.30
CA ILE A 219 49.11 3.21 -31.28
C ILE A 219 49.47 1.68 -31.12
N PRO A 220 48.66 0.67 -31.56
CA PRO A 220 47.19 0.52 -31.72
C PRO A 220 46.59 -0.65 -30.88
N LEU A 221 45.29 -0.92 -31.08
CA LEU A 221 44.64 -2.22 -30.83
C LEU A 221 44.31 -2.90 -32.18
N GLU A 222 44.44 -4.23 -32.29
CA GLU A 222 43.83 -5.03 -33.37
C GLU A 222 42.98 -6.18 -32.83
N PRO A 223 41.87 -6.57 -33.51
CA PRO A 223 40.96 -7.62 -33.07
C PRO A 223 41.25 -8.99 -33.73
N VAL A 224 40.83 -10.08 -33.07
CA VAL A 224 40.83 -11.43 -33.65
C VAL A 224 39.40 -11.97 -33.76
N HIS A 225 38.98 -12.30 -34.99
CA HIS A 225 37.72 -13.01 -35.28
C HIS A 225 37.90 -14.53 -35.19
N VAL A 226 36.90 -15.24 -34.63
CA VAL A 226 36.60 -16.65 -34.95
C VAL A 226 35.08 -16.82 -35.10
N ALA A 227 34.67 -17.77 -35.96
CA ALA A 227 33.33 -17.89 -36.55
C ALA A 227 32.19 -18.36 -35.58
N PRO A 228 30.92 -18.12 -35.95
CA PRO A 228 29.75 -18.69 -35.27
C PRO A 228 29.49 -20.15 -35.65
N LEU A 229 28.79 -20.90 -34.79
CA LEU A 229 28.21 -22.20 -35.13
C LEU A 229 26.71 -22.08 -35.47
N GLN A 230 26.26 -22.95 -36.37
CA GLN A 230 24.92 -22.89 -36.98
C GLN A 230 23.84 -23.55 -36.11
N LEU A 231 22.59 -23.14 -36.29
CA LEU A 231 21.44 -23.92 -35.85
C LEU A 231 21.21 -25.07 -36.84
N GLU A 232 21.06 -26.29 -36.32
CA GLU A 232 20.33 -27.36 -37.03
C GLU A 232 18.89 -27.41 -36.51
N SER A 233 17.96 -27.70 -37.42
CA SER A 233 16.52 -27.72 -37.18
C SER A 233 15.99 -29.15 -37.25
N ASP A 234 15.12 -29.50 -36.30
CA ASP A 234 14.28 -30.71 -36.41
C ASP A 234 12.82 -30.38 -36.09
N ARG A 235 11.92 -31.27 -36.52
CA ARG A 235 10.49 -31.02 -36.72
C ARG A 235 9.64 -31.21 -35.45
N PRO A 236 8.50 -30.51 -35.35
CA PRO A 236 7.53 -30.73 -34.27
C PRO A 236 6.77 -32.06 -34.45
N ALA A 237 6.57 -32.78 -33.35
CA ALA A 237 5.57 -33.84 -33.25
C ALA A 237 4.17 -33.24 -32.99
N ALA A 238 3.13 -33.91 -33.48
CA ALA A 238 1.74 -33.43 -33.37
C ALA A 238 1.15 -33.62 -31.95
N PRO A 239 0.21 -32.76 -31.51
CA PRO A 239 -0.44 -32.90 -30.21
C PRO A 239 -1.47 -34.04 -30.20
N ALA A 240 -1.53 -34.78 -29.10
CA ALA A 240 -2.62 -35.73 -28.83
C ALA A 240 -3.88 -34.98 -28.33
N ALA A 241 -5.06 -35.45 -28.74
CA ALA A 241 -6.35 -34.87 -28.37
C ALA A 241 -6.77 -35.23 -26.93
N PRO A 242 -7.62 -34.41 -26.26
CA PRO A 242 -8.10 -34.70 -24.91
C PRO A 242 -9.12 -35.85 -24.89
N VAL A 243 -9.15 -36.60 -23.79
CA VAL A 243 -10.15 -37.63 -23.51
C VAL A 243 -10.87 -37.30 -22.20
N ALA A 244 -12.20 -37.22 -22.25
CA ALA A 244 -13.09 -37.15 -21.10
C ALA A 244 -14.54 -37.42 -21.54
N PRO A 245 -15.44 -37.84 -20.63
CA PRO A 245 -15.25 -38.74 -19.49
C PRO A 245 -16.07 -40.04 -19.69
N ASP A 246 -16.07 -40.95 -18.71
CA ASP A 246 -17.05 -42.05 -18.62
C ASP A 246 -17.58 -42.20 -17.18
N VAL A 247 -18.71 -42.87 -17.00
CA VAL A 247 -19.63 -42.65 -15.86
C VAL A 247 -19.97 -43.93 -15.09
N ALA A 248 -19.70 -43.90 -13.78
CA ALA A 248 -20.39 -44.68 -12.74
C ALA A 248 -20.19 -43.94 -11.39
N SER A 249 -21.18 -43.53 -10.58
CA SER A 249 -22.45 -44.12 -10.10
C SER A 249 -22.32 -44.60 -8.65
N GLU A 250 -22.71 -43.74 -7.69
CA GLU A 250 -23.20 -44.13 -6.36
C GLU A 250 -24.42 -43.25 -5.98
N PRO A 251 -25.30 -43.70 -5.05
CA PRO A 251 -26.69 -43.23 -5.00
C PRO A 251 -27.00 -42.17 -3.92
N GLU A 252 -28.10 -41.45 -4.15
CA GLU A 252 -28.86 -40.68 -3.14
C GLU A 252 -29.60 -41.64 -2.18
N PRO A 253 -29.93 -41.21 -0.93
CA PRO A 253 -31.36 -41.05 -0.67
C PRO A 253 -31.76 -39.93 0.33
N ASP A 254 -33.08 -39.67 0.31
CA ASP A 254 -33.97 -39.12 1.34
C ASP A 254 -33.96 -37.61 1.66
N HIS A 255 -35.03 -36.97 1.17
CA HIS A 255 -35.46 -35.61 1.48
C HIS A 255 -36.08 -35.47 2.89
N LEU A 256 -35.98 -34.27 3.48
CA LEU A 256 -37.12 -33.66 4.19
C LEU A 256 -37.27 -32.18 3.78
N PRO A 257 -38.50 -31.63 3.73
CA PRO A 257 -38.77 -30.34 3.10
C PRO A 257 -38.82 -29.15 4.07
N VAL A 258 -38.51 -27.95 3.55
CA VAL A 258 -38.88 -26.66 4.17
C VAL A 258 -39.49 -25.75 3.09
N SER A 259 -40.58 -25.08 3.42
CA SER A 259 -41.48 -24.40 2.47
C SER A 259 -40.96 -23.08 1.89
N PRO A 260 -41.42 -22.69 0.68
CA PRO A 260 -41.20 -21.34 0.15
C PRO A 260 -42.03 -20.28 0.91
N PRO A 261 -41.60 -19.00 0.92
CA PRO A 261 -42.40 -17.90 1.44
C PRO A 261 -43.59 -17.58 0.49
N PRO A 262 -44.75 -17.16 1.03
CA PRO A 262 -45.90 -16.78 0.22
C PRO A 262 -45.73 -15.41 -0.45
N ALA A 263 -46.47 -15.20 -1.53
CA ALA A 263 -46.60 -13.90 -2.20
C ALA A 263 -47.94 -13.22 -1.87
N ALA A 264 -47.99 -11.91 -2.14
CA ALA A 264 -49.12 -11.00 -2.00
C ALA A 264 -49.57 -10.67 -0.56
N ASP A 265 -49.50 -9.37 -0.23
CA ASP A 265 -50.74 -8.62 0.02
C ASP A 265 -50.59 -7.21 -0.57
N THR A 266 -51.64 -6.68 -1.21
CA THR A 266 -51.61 -5.37 -1.90
C THR A 266 -52.55 -4.39 -1.22
N THR A 267 -52.00 -3.48 -0.42
CA THR A 267 -52.78 -2.44 0.26
C THR A 267 -52.59 -1.09 -0.42
N THR A 268 -53.49 -0.76 -1.34
CA THR A 268 -53.63 0.59 -1.90
C THR A 268 -53.99 1.58 -0.79
N ILE A 269 -53.23 2.67 -0.65
CA ILE A 269 -53.63 3.83 0.15
C ILE A 269 -53.96 4.98 -0.79
N VAL A 270 -55.23 5.40 -0.79
CA VAL A 270 -55.75 6.51 -1.59
C VAL A 270 -55.51 7.83 -0.86
N ALA A 271 -54.94 8.81 -1.55
CA ALA A 271 -54.87 10.19 -1.04
C ALA A 271 -56.20 10.92 -1.33
N PRO A 272 -56.83 11.58 -0.34
CA PRO A 272 -58.01 12.42 -0.53
C PRO A 272 -57.64 13.82 -1.05
N ALA A 273 -58.65 14.58 -1.51
CA ALA A 273 -58.48 15.91 -2.11
C ALA A 273 -59.43 16.97 -1.51
N VAL A 274 -59.23 18.24 -1.91
CA VAL A 274 -60.08 19.44 -1.74
C VAL A 274 -59.90 20.26 -0.43
N GLY A 275 -59.71 21.58 -0.57
CA GLY A 275 -59.71 22.58 0.53
C GLY A 275 -58.55 23.59 0.52
N ALA A 276 -58.29 24.38 -0.53
CA ALA A 276 -58.99 25.61 -0.96
C ALA A 276 -58.42 26.96 -0.40
N THR A 277 -57.93 27.81 -1.33
CA THR A 277 -57.88 29.30 -1.34
C THR A 277 -56.94 30.09 -0.40
N PRO A 278 -56.60 31.38 -0.71
CA PRO A 278 -56.66 32.15 -1.99
C PRO A 278 -55.25 32.73 -2.37
N THR A 279 -55.00 33.50 -3.45
CA THR A 279 -55.34 34.95 -3.64
C THR A 279 -54.61 35.56 -4.87
N ILE A 280 -55.22 36.52 -5.62
CA ILE A 280 -54.61 37.50 -6.58
C ILE A 280 -54.00 36.93 -7.90
N VAL A 281 -54.64 37.07 -9.09
CA VAL A 281 -54.66 38.22 -10.07
C VAL A 281 -53.45 38.17 -11.03
N THR A 282 -53.61 38.12 -12.38
CA THR A 282 -53.77 39.29 -13.29
C THR A 282 -54.27 38.89 -14.71
N THR A 283 -55.11 39.74 -15.33
CA THR A 283 -55.53 39.85 -16.78
C THR A 283 -56.06 38.61 -17.54
N ARG A 284 -57.01 38.66 -18.51
CA ARG A 284 -57.40 39.56 -19.64
C ARG A 284 -56.58 39.37 -20.95
N PRO A 285 -57.19 39.53 -22.16
CA PRO A 285 -56.87 38.65 -23.31
C PRO A 285 -56.67 39.34 -24.70
N ASP A 286 -56.20 38.57 -25.70
CA ASP A 286 -56.73 38.61 -27.08
C ASP A 286 -57.74 37.43 -27.21
N ALA A 287 -58.91 37.49 -27.86
CA ALA A 287 -59.36 38.07 -29.13
C ALA A 287 -59.13 37.16 -30.37
N PRO A 288 -60.02 37.17 -31.40
CA PRO A 288 -60.26 35.97 -32.22
C PRO A 288 -60.19 36.16 -33.75
N ASP A 289 -60.22 35.02 -34.46
CA ASP A 289 -60.80 34.85 -35.81
C ASP A 289 -61.67 33.57 -35.75
N ALA A 290 -62.94 33.52 -36.18
CA ALA A 290 -63.50 33.70 -37.53
C ALA A 290 -63.16 32.52 -38.48
N ASP A 291 -64.09 31.88 -39.19
CA ASP A 291 -65.58 31.95 -39.17
C ASP A 291 -66.21 30.58 -39.58
N PRO A 292 -67.12 30.40 -40.57
CA PRO A 292 -68.41 29.76 -40.29
C PRO A 292 -68.57 28.31 -40.79
N SER A 293 -69.37 27.52 -40.06
CA SER A 293 -70.34 26.52 -40.56
C SER A 293 -71.13 25.91 -39.39
N GLY A 294 -72.46 25.72 -39.42
CA GLY A 294 -73.44 26.12 -40.43
C GLY A 294 -74.41 25.01 -40.85
N GLU A 295 -75.22 24.45 -39.94
CA GLU A 295 -76.36 23.61 -40.36
C GLU A 295 -77.58 23.60 -39.41
N THR A 296 -78.66 23.00 -39.93
CA THR A 296 -80.07 23.02 -39.48
C THR A 296 -80.35 22.21 -38.18
N ALA A 297 -81.53 22.20 -37.53
CA ALA A 297 -82.89 22.55 -37.98
C ALA A 297 -83.90 22.92 -36.84
N ARG A 298 -85.05 23.51 -37.26
CA ARG A 298 -86.48 23.22 -36.94
C ARG A 298 -86.78 22.34 -35.71
N ASP A 299 -87.84 22.53 -34.90
CA ASP A 299 -89.12 23.30 -35.00
C ASP A 299 -89.55 23.73 -33.54
N ALA A 300 -90.63 24.46 -33.21
CA ALA A 300 -91.91 24.74 -33.86
C ALA A 300 -92.54 26.10 -33.42
N ALA A 301 -93.66 26.48 -34.05
CA ALA A 301 -94.63 27.54 -33.67
C ALA A 301 -96.02 27.15 -34.24
N PRO A 302 -97.14 27.94 -34.20
CA PRO A 302 -97.44 29.26 -33.61
C PRO A 302 -98.71 29.12 -32.68
N PRO A 303 -99.79 29.96 -32.61
CA PRO A 303 -100.09 31.32 -33.14
C PRO A 303 -100.91 32.32 -32.25
N THR A 304 -101.02 33.58 -32.75
CA THR A 304 -102.13 34.58 -32.56
C THR A 304 -102.38 35.20 -31.15
N ALA A 305 -102.87 36.44 -30.98
CA ALA A 305 -103.21 37.54 -31.94
C ALA A 305 -103.16 38.97 -31.32
N THR A 306 -102.74 39.93 -32.16
CA THR A 306 -103.34 41.26 -32.47
C THR A 306 -103.99 42.15 -31.36
N THR A 307 -103.29 43.15 -30.78
CA THR A 307 -103.29 44.63 -31.07
C THR A 307 -104.35 45.49 -30.28
N PRO A 308 -104.53 46.84 -30.43
CA PRO A 308 -104.21 47.84 -29.38
C PRO A 308 -105.39 48.71 -28.86
N PRO A 309 -105.13 49.74 -28.00
CA PRO A 309 -105.05 51.13 -28.53
C PRO A 309 -103.95 52.03 -27.90
N ALA A 310 -103.88 53.29 -28.34
CA ALA A 310 -102.89 54.35 -27.99
C ALA A 310 -103.63 55.72 -27.80
N PRO A 311 -103.02 56.94 -27.77
CA PRO A 311 -101.61 57.39 -27.65
C PRO A 311 -101.41 58.40 -26.46
N THR A 312 -100.32 59.17 -26.31
CA THR A 312 -100.07 60.50 -26.96
C THR A 312 -98.58 60.98 -26.90
N LYS A 313 -98.29 62.03 -27.70
CA LYS A 313 -97.08 62.90 -27.78
C LYS A 313 -96.31 63.17 -26.46
N GLU A 314 -95.00 63.51 -26.45
CA GLU A 314 -94.29 64.51 -27.27
C GLU A 314 -92.85 64.15 -27.74
N SER A 315 -92.25 65.04 -28.55
CA SER A 315 -91.00 64.82 -29.29
C SER A 315 -89.73 65.45 -28.66
N ARG A 316 -88.60 64.72 -28.62
CA ARG A 316 -87.26 65.34 -28.75
C ARG A 316 -86.13 64.38 -29.17
N ARG A 317 -85.57 64.65 -30.36
CA ARG A 317 -84.20 64.33 -30.86
C ARG A 317 -83.42 63.21 -30.13
N TRP A 318 -83.70 61.95 -30.50
CA TRP A 318 -83.05 60.71 -30.01
C TRP A 318 -81.60 60.50 -30.47
N TRP A 319 -81.28 60.88 -31.71
CA TRP A 319 -80.09 60.42 -32.45
C TRP A 319 -78.69 60.64 -31.83
N PRO A 320 -78.37 61.72 -31.08
CA PRO A 320 -77.03 61.84 -30.49
C PRO A 320 -76.71 60.75 -29.47
N ARG A 321 -77.71 60.14 -28.82
CA ARG A 321 -77.46 59.08 -27.82
C ARG A 321 -76.93 57.79 -28.44
N VAL A 322 -77.43 57.41 -29.62
CA VAL A 322 -76.96 56.22 -30.35
C VAL A 322 -75.53 56.42 -30.88
N LEU A 323 -75.22 57.63 -31.36
CA LEU A 323 -73.86 57.99 -31.79
C LEU A 323 -72.87 57.97 -30.61
N VAL A 324 -73.28 58.47 -29.43
CA VAL A 324 -72.45 58.42 -28.21
C VAL A 324 -72.22 56.98 -27.74
N SER A 325 -73.24 56.10 -27.76
CA SER A 325 -73.04 54.68 -27.41
C SER A 325 -72.16 53.95 -28.43
N LEU A 326 -72.26 54.26 -29.72
CA LEU A 326 -71.39 53.68 -30.75
C LEU A 326 -69.94 54.17 -30.60
N PHE A 327 -69.74 55.47 -30.37
CA PHE A 327 -68.41 56.04 -30.09
C PHE A 327 -67.78 55.44 -28.83
N LEU A 328 -68.57 55.25 -27.76
CA LEU A 328 -68.11 54.59 -26.53
C LEU A 328 -67.75 53.12 -26.77
N ALA A 329 -68.53 52.38 -27.57
CA ALA A 329 -68.21 51.00 -27.93
C ALA A 329 -66.93 50.90 -28.76
N VAL A 330 -66.72 51.81 -29.73
CA VAL A 330 -65.47 51.90 -30.51
C VAL A 330 -64.29 52.31 -29.62
N ALA A 331 -64.47 53.24 -28.69
CA ALA A 331 -63.43 53.64 -27.74
C ALA A 331 -63.05 52.49 -26.78
N VAL A 332 -64.02 51.69 -26.33
CA VAL A 332 -63.75 50.48 -25.52
C VAL A 332 -63.07 49.39 -26.35
N ALA A 333 -63.50 49.17 -27.60
CA ALA A 333 -62.83 48.22 -28.50
C ALA A 333 -61.38 48.64 -28.80
N ALA A 334 -61.16 49.92 -29.11
CA ALA A 334 -59.83 50.49 -29.29
C ALA A 334 -58.98 50.42 -28.02
N ALA A 335 -59.57 50.63 -26.82
CA ALA A 335 -58.87 50.46 -25.56
C ALA A 335 -58.54 49.00 -25.24
N VAL A 336 -59.37 48.04 -25.66
CA VAL A 336 -59.07 46.60 -25.55
C VAL A 336 -57.95 46.20 -26.51
N VAL A 337 -58.01 46.62 -27.78
CA VAL A 337 -56.95 46.35 -28.76
C VAL A 337 -55.64 47.04 -28.38
N LEU A 338 -55.68 48.28 -27.88
CA LEU A 338 -54.50 48.98 -27.39
C LEU A 338 -53.94 48.32 -26.12
N ALA A 339 -54.79 47.85 -25.21
CA ALA A 339 -54.34 47.09 -24.05
C ALA A 339 -53.72 45.74 -24.45
N TYR A 340 -54.29 45.02 -25.42
CA TYR A 340 -53.71 43.79 -25.97
C TYR A 340 -52.31 44.04 -26.55
N LEU A 341 -52.20 45.01 -27.47
CA LEU A 341 -50.93 45.39 -28.09
C LEU A 341 -49.88 45.88 -27.07
N LEU A 342 -50.29 46.38 -25.90
CA LEU A 342 -49.41 46.77 -24.79
C LEU A 342 -49.15 45.65 -23.76
N LEU A 343 -49.86 44.53 -23.83
CA LEU A 343 -49.68 43.34 -22.97
C LEU A 343 -49.03 42.17 -23.74
N ARG A 344 -48.65 42.38 -25.00
CA ARG A 344 -48.13 41.36 -25.90
C ARG A 344 -46.61 41.31 -25.81
N THR A 345 -46.08 40.43 -24.96
CA THR A 345 -44.64 40.16 -24.82
C THR A 345 -44.02 39.81 -26.17
N GLU A 346 -42.84 40.37 -26.49
CA GLU A 346 -42.10 39.94 -27.68
C GLU A 346 -41.53 38.53 -27.48
N ARG A 347 -41.19 37.89 -28.60
CA ARG A 347 -40.72 36.51 -28.67
C ARG A 347 -39.57 36.42 -29.64
N HIS A 348 -38.47 35.84 -29.18
CA HIS A 348 -37.23 35.68 -29.92
C HIS A 348 -36.91 34.19 -30.08
N GLU A 349 -36.17 33.84 -31.13
CA GLU A 349 -35.78 32.46 -31.42
C GLU A 349 -34.53 32.08 -30.61
N VAL A 350 -34.55 30.95 -29.89
CA VAL A 350 -33.39 30.50 -29.10
C VAL A 350 -32.24 30.13 -30.05
N PRO A 351 -31.08 30.80 -29.99
CA PRO A 351 -29.94 30.49 -30.84
C PRO A 351 -29.27 29.18 -30.42
N ASP A 352 -28.38 28.62 -31.26
CA ASP A 352 -27.56 27.48 -30.85
C ASP A 352 -26.50 27.93 -29.84
N LEU A 353 -26.62 27.42 -28.61
CA LEU A 353 -25.72 27.69 -27.50
C LEU A 353 -24.78 26.51 -27.22
N THR A 354 -24.92 25.40 -27.96
CA THR A 354 -24.19 24.15 -27.71
C THR A 354 -22.69 24.34 -27.91
N GLY A 355 -21.87 23.88 -26.96
CA GLY A 355 -20.41 24.10 -27.00
C GLY A 355 -19.96 25.54 -26.73
N LEU A 356 -20.86 26.50 -26.50
CA LEU A 356 -20.46 27.80 -25.96
C LEU A 356 -20.15 27.70 -24.47
N THR A 357 -19.13 28.42 -24.02
CA THR A 357 -18.86 28.57 -22.58
C THR A 357 -19.99 29.33 -21.89
N GLU A 358 -20.24 29.05 -20.60
CA GLU A 358 -21.32 29.69 -19.81
C GLU A 358 -21.40 31.22 -19.99
N GLN A 359 -20.23 31.88 -20.03
CA GLN A 359 -20.12 33.33 -20.20
C GLN A 359 -20.47 33.80 -21.62
N ARG A 360 -20.10 33.03 -22.66
CA ARG A 360 -20.47 33.33 -24.05
C ARG A 360 -21.95 33.07 -24.30
N ALA A 361 -22.49 31.97 -23.79
CA ALA A 361 -23.91 31.64 -23.92
C ALA A 361 -24.78 32.72 -23.27
N ARG A 362 -24.46 33.15 -22.03
CA ARG A 362 -25.17 34.25 -21.35
C ARG A 362 -25.07 35.57 -22.11
N ALA A 363 -23.91 35.90 -22.70
CA ALA A 363 -23.73 37.12 -23.50
C ALA A 363 -24.44 37.08 -24.87
N ALA A 364 -24.63 35.88 -25.44
CA ALA A 364 -25.35 35.68 -26.70
C ALA A 364 -26.89 35.76 -26.56
N VAL A 365 -27.42 35.76 -25.32
CA VAL A 365 -28.86 35.88 -25.05
C VAL A 365 -29.24 37.11 -24.21
N SER A 366 -28.27 37.93 -23.79
CA SER A 366 -28.52 39.11 -22.95
C SER A 366 -29.20 40.28 -23.67
N GLU A 367 -29.53 40.13 -24.96
CA GLU A 367 -30.34 41.10 -25.72
C GLU A 367 -31.82 40.71 -25.84
N PHE A 368 -32.23 39.53 -25.34
CA PHE A 368 -33.60 39.00 -25.42
C PHE A 368 -34.36 39.01 -24.08
N ASP A 369 -33.80 39.64 -23.04
CA ASP A 369 -34.37 39.79 -21.68
C ASP A 369 -34.99 38.50 -21.05
N TRP A 370 -34.41 37.33 -21.34
CA TRP A 370 -34.81 36.04 -20.75
C TRP A 370 -34.20 35.79 -19.36
N GLU A 371 -34.90 35.05 -18.50
CA GLU A 371 -34.38 34.65 -17.20
C GLU A 371 -33.46 33.41 -17.34
N VAL A 372 -32.15 33.63 -17.52
CA VAL A 372 -31.18 32.54 -17.72
C VAL A 372 -30.93 31.75 -16.43
N GLN A 373 -31.62 30.62 -16.28
CA GLN A 373 -31.41 29.67 -15.18
C GLN A 373 -30.40 28.59 -15.56
N ILE A 374 -29.41 28.33 -14.70
CA ILE A 374 -28.35 27.36 -14.98
C ILE A 374 -28.50 26.11 -14.13
N ARG A 375 -28.44 24.96 -14.79
CA ARG A 375 -28.25 23.64 -14.19
C ARG A 375 -26.89 23.09 -14.62
N ARG A 376 -26.31 22.24 -13.78
CA ARG A 376 -25.01 21.63 -14.03
C ARG A 376 -25.10 20.12 -13.86
N GLU A 377 -24.42 19.38 -14.72
CA GLU A 377 -24.37 17.91 -14.68
C GLU A 377 -23.07 17.37 -15.26
N ARG A 378 -22.65 16.18 -14.82
CA ARG A 378 -21.55 15.42 -15.43
C ARG A 378 -22.09 14.49 -16.53
N SER A 379 -21.47 14.51 -17.70
CA SER A 379 -21.74 13.56 -18.79
C SER A 379 -20.46 12.99 -19.38
N ASP A 380 -20.54 11.77 -19.91
CA ASP A 380 -19.42 11.12 -20.63
C ASP A 380 -19.37 11.52 -22.12
N ASP A 381 -20.25 12.45 -22.51
CA ASP A 381 -20.44 13.00 -23.86
C ASP A 381 -19.90 14.45 -23.91
N GLU A 382 -19.50 14.91 -25.10
CA GLU A 382 -19.15 16.31 -25.35
C GLU A 382 -20.32 17.27 -25.08
N PRO A 383 -20.09 18.56 -24.73
CA PRO A 383 -18.81 19.27 -24.72
C PRO A 383 -18.07 19.33 -23.37
N ASP A 384 -16.86 19.93 -23.39
CA ASP A 384 -15.97 20.09 -22.24
C ASP A 384 -16.64 20.77 -21.02
N ALA A 385 -16.06 20.55 -19.83
CA ALA A 385 -16.46 21.22 -18.61
C ALA A 385 -16.52 22.76 -18.76
N GLY A 386 -17.63 23.36 -18.34
CA GLY A 386 -17.91 24.80 -18.48
C GLY A 386 -18.57 25.22 -19.80
N GLN A 387 -18.78 24.30 -20.75
CA GLN A 387 -19.56 24.51 -21.98
C GLN A 387 -21.01 24.02 -21.82
N VAL A 388 -21.93 24.62 -22.59
CA VAL A 388 -23.36 24.25 -22.58
C VAL A 388 -23.60 22.96 -23.37
N VAL A 389 -24.17 21.96 -22.70
CA VAL A 389 -24.56 20.65 -23.27
C VAL A 389 -25.87 20.77 -24.05
N ARG A 390 -26.83 21.53 -23.53
CA ARG A 390 -28.15 21.79 -24.13
C ARG A 390 -28.86 22.97 -23.47
N SER A 391 -29.80 23.56 -24.18
CA SER A 391 -30.79 24.50 -23.66
C SER A 391 -32.18 23.87 -23.57
N SER A 392 -33.07 24.47 -22.76
CA SER A 392 -34.51 24.23 -22.76
C SER A 392 -35.22 25.58 -22.57
N PRO A 393 -35.94 26.13 -23.58
CA PRO A 393 -36.21 25.56 -24.90
C PRO A 393 -34.94 25.26 -25.72
N THR A 394 -35.10 24.36 -26.69
CA THR A 394 -34.03 23.96 -27.63
C THR A 394 -33.81 25.03 -28.71
N SER A 395 -32.66 24.98 -29.38
CA SER A 395 -32.34 25.92 -30.46
C SER A 395 -33.43 25.87 -31.56
N GLY A 396 -33.88 27.05 -32.00
CA GLY A 396 -34.96 27.20 -32.98
C GLY A 396 -36.37 27.27 -32.38
N GLU A 397 -36.55 27.08 -31.06
CA GLU A 397 -37.82 27.31 -30.39
C GLU A 397 -38.00 28.80 -30.01
N GLN A 398 -39.25 29.24 -29.93
CA GLN A 398 -39.63 30.65 -29.67
C GLN A 398 -39.90 30.88 -28.18
N LEU A 399 -39.12 31.76 -27.54
CA LEU A 399 -39.20 32.07 -26.11
C LEU A 399 -39.58 33.55 -25.90
N ALA A 400 -40.50 33.82 -24.97
CA ALA A 400 -40.94 35.17 -24.66
C ALA A 400 -40.01 35.87 -23.67
N GLU A 401 -39.89 37.19 -23.76
CA GLU A 401 -39.13 38.00 -22.81
C GLU A 401 -39.62 37.76 -21.36
N GLY A 402 -38.70 37.65 -20.41
CA GLY A 402 -39.00 37.32 -19.01
C GLY A 402 -39.33 35.85 -18.71
N GLU A 403 -39.48 34.96 -19.71
CA GLU A 403 -39.58 33.51 -19.47
C GLU A 403 -38.20 32.88 -19.17
N PRO A 404 -38.14 31.75 -18.45
CA PRO A 404 -36.87 31.15 -18.04
C PRO A 404 -36.22 30.28 -19.14
N LEU A 405 -35.01 30.66 -19.54
CA LEU A 405 -34.15 29.84 -20.40
C LEU A 405 -33.26 28.95 -19.53
N PHE A 406 -33.49 27.64 -19.54
CA PHE A 406 -32.66 26.69 -18.81
C PHE A 406 -31.43 26.29 -19.63
N LEU A 407 -30.23 26.63 -19.15
CA LEU A 407 -28.97 26.14 -19.71
C LEU A 407 -28.43 24.98 -18.86
N VAL A 408 -28.09 23.86 -19.51
CA VAL A 408 -27.39 22.74 -18.88
C VAL A 408 -25.92 22.83 -19.23
N VAL A 409 -25.06 23.05 -18.23
CA VAL A 409 -23.61 23.21 -18.39
C VAL A 409 -22.89 21.94 -17.94
N SER A 410 -21.91 21.51 -18.71
CA SER A 410 -21.07 20.35 -18.42
C SER A 410 -20.19 20.61 -17.20
N GLU A 411 -20.18 19.68 -16.24
CA GLU A 411 -19.16 19.60 -15.18
C GLU A 411 -18.04 18.60 -15.54
N GLY A 412 -17.98 18.18 -16.81
CA GLY A 412 -17.02 17.19 -17.30
C GLY A 412 -17.50 15.73 -17.16
N PRO A 413 -16.59 14.77 -17.35
CA PRO A 413 -16.89 13.33 -17.35
C PRO A 413 -17.60 12.82 -16.10
N ARG A 414 -18.33 11.71 -16.19
CA ARG A 414 -18.91 11.06 -15.01
C ARG A 414 -17.83 10.33 -14.22
N LEU A 415 -17.77 10.61 -12.93
CA LEU A 415 -16.88 9.92 -12.01
C LEU A 415 -17.19 8.42 -11.99
N ARG A 416 -16.18 7.60 -11.75
CA ARG A 416 -16.27 6.14 -11.70
C ARG A 416 -15.74 5.67 -10.35
N ALA A 417 -16.57 4.95 -9.59
CA ALA A 417 -16.17 4.34 -8.33
C ALA A 417 -15.12 3.22 -8.54
N LEU A 418 -14.00 3.31 -7.84
CA LEU A 418 -12.87 2.40 -7.98
C LEU A 418 -13.15 1.04 -7.29
N PRO A 419 -13.05 -0.10 -7.99
CA PRO A 419 -13.30 -1.42 -7.41
C PRO A 419 -12.10 -1.92 -6.60
N ASP A 420 -12.33 -2.72 -5.55
CA ASP A 420 -11.20 -3.43 -4.94
C ASP A 420 -10.66 -4.49 -5.91
N VAL A 421 -9.34 -4.51 -6.06
CA VAL A 421 -8.59 -5.45 -6.88
C VAL A 421 -7.48 -6.17 -6.10
N ARG A 422 -7.40 -6.01 -4.78
CA ARG A 422 -6.42 -6.73 -3.96
C ARG A 422 -6.66 -8.24 -4.01
N GLY A 423 -5.57 -9.02 -4.07
CA GLY A 423 -5.60 -10.49 -4.09
C GLY A 423 -5.91 -11.14 -5.45
N ILE A 424 -6.62 -10.48 -6.36
CA ILE A 424 -6.84 -10.99 -7.74
C ILE A 424 -5.60 -10.78 -8.62
N THR A 425 -5.56 -11.45 -9.78
CA THR A 425 -4.41 -11.34 -10.69
C THR A 425 -4.27 -9.92 -11.24
N GLY A 426 -3.04 -9.47 -11.50
CA GLY A 426 -2.81 -8.15 -12.11
C GLY A 426 -3.49 -7.98 -13.48
N ALA A 427 -3.68 -9.08 -14.23
CA ALA A 427 -4.42 -9.06 -15.48
C ALA A 427 -5.93 -8.83 -15.27
N ASP A 428 -6.52 -9.41 -14.22
CA ASP A 428 -7.94 -9.22 -13.89
C ASP A 428 -8.22 -7.85 -13.27
N ALA A 429 -7.28 -7.36 -12.46
CA ALA A 429 -7.28 -5.99 -11.93
C ALA A 429 -7.28 -4.96 -13.06
N ARG A 430 -6.35 -5.11 -14.02
CA ARG A 430 -6.26 -4.26 -15.21
C ARG A 430 -7.56 -4.26 -16.02
N ARG A 431 -8.14 -5.43 -16.32
CA ARG A 431 -9.45 -5.52 -17.02
C ARG A 431 -10.65 -4.99 -16.21
N ARG A 432 -10.54 -4.83 -14.89
CA ARG A 432 -11.56 -4.12 -14.09
C ARG A 432 -11.46 -2.61 -14.31
N PHE A 433 -10.26 -2.04 -14.24
CA PHE A 433 -10.01 -0.61 -14.42
C PHE A 433 -10.17 -0.13 -15.87
N GLU A 434 -9.74 -0.90 -16.87
CA GLU A 434 -9.91 -0.55 -18.30
C GLU A 434 -11.40 -0.39 -18.68
N ARG A 435 -12.31 -1.18 -18.09
CA ARG A 435 -13.77 -1.03 -18.29
C ARG A 435 -14.35 0.24 -17.66
N LEU A 436 -13.62 0.87 -16.75
CA LEU A 436 -13.96 2.18 -16.18
C LEU A 436 -13.30 3.34 -16.93
N ARG A 437 -12.62 3.07 -18.06
CA ARG A 437 -11.77 4.02 -18.81
C ARG A 437 -10.61 4.57 -17.97
N MET A 438 -10.06 3.78 -17.05
CA MET A 438 -8.85 4.14 -16.28
C MET A 438 -7.60 3.59 -16.95
N GLU A 439 -6.49 4.33 -16.84
CA GLU A 439 -5.18 3.86 -17.28
C GLU A 439 -4.52 3.03 -16.17
N VAL A 440 -3.67 2.05 -16.53
CA VAL A 440 -3.14 1.08 -15.56
C VAL A 440 -1.66 0.80 -15.81
N SER A 441 -0.82 1.26 -14.89
CA SER A 441 0.61 0.98 -14.86
C SER A 441 0.97 -0.07 -13.79
N THR A 442 2.23 -0.50 -13.78
CA THR A 442 2.74 -1.44 -12.78
C THR A 442 4.09 -0.94 -12.32
N VAL A 443 4.09 -0.23 -11.19
CA VAL A 443 5.24 0.53 -10.70
C VAL A 443 6.25 -0.39 -10.02
N GLU A 444 5.79 -1.30 -9.15
CA GLU A 444 6.67 -2.21 -8.42
C GLU A 444 6.16 -3.66 -8.46
N ARG A 445 7.10 -4.59 -8.25
CA ARG A 445 6.79 -5.98 -7.93
C ARG A 445 7.46 -6.32 -6.60
N VAL A 446 6.67 -6.59 -5.57
CA VAL A 446 7.12 -6.74 -4.16
C VAL A 446 7.04 -8.19 -3.70
N HIS A 447 7.84 -8.60 -2.71
CA HIS A 447 7.69 -9.93 -2.09
C HIS A 447 6.67 -9.88 -0.96
N ASP A 448 5.65 -10.74 -1.02
CA ASP A 448 4.61 -10.89 0.00
C ASP A 448 4.41 -12.38 0.34
N GLU A 449 4.19 -12.67 1.63
CA GLU A 449 4.11 -14.03 2.17
C GLU A 449 2.69 -14.65 2.10
N ARG A 450 1.68 -13.87 1.70
CA ARG A 450 0.26 -14.26 1.65
C ARG A 450 -0.35 -14.13 0.26
N VAL A 451 0.06 -13.13 -0.52
CA VAL A 451 -0.47 -12.85 -1.86
C VAL A 451 0.27 -13.67 -2.90
N ALA A 452 -0.46 -14.48 -3.67
CA ALA A 452 0.08 -15.33 -4.73
C ALA A 452 0.87 -14.53 -5.79
N PRO A 453 1.96 -15.08 -6.36
CA PRO A 453 2.78 -14.38 -7.35
C PRO A 453 1.94 -13.96 -8.57
N GLY A 454 2.09 -12.70 -8.99
CA GLY A 454 1.30 -12.10 -10.08
C GLY A 454 -0.04 -11.48 -9.66
N SER A 455 -0.51 -11.70 -8.42
CA SER A 455 -1.67 -10.99 -7.86
C SER A 455 -1.31 -9.63 -7.27
N VAL A 456 -2.31 -8.73 -7.20
CA VAL A 456 -2.16 -7.38 -6.65
C VAL A 456 -2.03 -7.43 -5.12
N VAL A 457 -0.95 -6.84 -4.59
CA VAL A 457 -0.74 -6.65 -3.15
C VAL A 457 -1.39 -5.35 -2.69
N THR A 458 -1.10 -4.25 -3.39
CA THR A 458 -1.73 -2.94 -3.20
C THR A 458 -1.88 -2.23 -4.54
N TRP A 459 -2.77 -1.24 -4.57
CA TRP A 459 -3.03 -0.37 -5.70
C TRP A 459 -3.36 1.04 -5.20
N ASN A 460 -3.12 2.05 -6.02
CA ASN A 460 -3.40 3.46 -5.72
C ASN A 460 -3.56 4.25 -7.03
N VAL A 461 -4.22 5.41 -6.96
CA VAL A 461 -4.14 6.42 -8.02
C VAL A 461 -2.71 6.97 -8.08
N ALA A 462 -2.23 7.28 -9.29
CA ALA A 462 -0.91 7.85 -9.49
C ALA A 462 -0.73 9.18 -8.74
N GLY A 463 0.36 9.29 -7.98
CA GLY A 463 0.62 10.44 -7.10
C GLY A 463 -0.17 10.47 -5.77
N GLU A 464 -1.21 9.65 -5.60
CA GLU A 464 -1.85 9.47 -4.29
C GLU A 464 -1.08 8.50 -3.39
N SER A 465 -1.09 8.74 -2.08
CA SER A 465 -0.39 7.87 -1.12
C SER A 465 -1.22 6.68 -0.62
N SER A 466 -2.52 6.65 -0.92
CA SER A 466 -3.47 5.58 -0.60
C SER A 466 -4.82 5.95 -1.19
N SER A 467 -5.40 5.06 -2.02
CA SER A 467 -6.77 5.17 -2.51
C SER A 467 -7.60 3.99 -1.98
N ILE A 468 -8.93 4.11 -1.96
CA ILE A 468 -9.86 3.18 -1.32
C ILE A 468 -10.87 2.65 -2.35
N ALA A 469 -11.30 1.40 -2.19
CA ALA A 469 -12.38 0.85 -2.99
C ALA A 469 -13.70 1.57 -2.68
N GLY A 470 -14.29 2.20 -3.69
CA GLY A 470 -15.45 3.09 -3.57
C GLY A 470 -15.13 4.55 -3.89
N ASP A 471 -13.86 4.97 -3.90
CA ASP A 471 -13.48 6.34 -4.24
C ASP A 471 -13.85 6.65 -5.71
N GLU A 472 -14.41 7.84 -5.94
CA GLU A 472 -14.90 8.28 -7.25
C GLU A 472 -13.88 9.16 -7.97
N VAL A 473 -13.37 8.70 -9.13
CA VAL A 473 -12.36 9.44 -9.93
C VAL A 473 -12.77 9.60 -11.39
N GLU A 474 -12.14 10.55 -12.08
CA GLU A 474 -12.42 10.85 -13.49
C GLU A 474 -11.78 9.81 -14.44
N PRO A 475 -12.42 9.45 -15.56
CA PRO A 475 -11.83 8.58 -16.57
C PRO A 475 -10.54 9.20 -17.14
N GLY A 476 -9.57 8.36 -17.48
CA GLY A 476 -8.20 8.77 -17.80
C GLY A 476 -7.26 8.84 -16.58
N THR A 477 -7.78 8.69 -15.35
CA THR A 477 -6.94 8.57 -14.14
C THR A 477 -6.04 7.34 -14.24
N GLU A 478 -4.74 7.52 -13.98
CA GLU A 478 -3.77 6.42 -13.91
C GLU A 478 -3.84 5.70 -12.55
N ILE A 479 -3.90 4.37 -12.59
CA ILE A 479 -3.85 3.49 -11.43
C ILE A 479 -2.53 2.71 -11.42
N GLU A 480 -1.75 2.90 -10.35
CA GLU A 480 -0.52 2.18 -10.08
C GLU A 480 -0.84 0.82 -9.42
N LEU A 481 -0.30 -0.27 -9.97
CA LEU A 481 -0.39 -1.61 -9.35
C LEU A 481 0.96 -2.08 -8.78
N ALA A 482 0.94 -2.55 -7.53
CA ALA A 482 2.04 -3.30 -6.92
C ALA A 482 1.72 -4.80 -6.93
N LEU A 483 2.47 -5.58 -7.72
CA LEU A 483 2.22 -7.02 -7.92
C LEU A 483 3.13 -7.90 -7.06
N SER A 484 2.60 -9.00 -6.54
CA SER A 484 3.37 -9.96 -5.76
C SER A 484 4.40 -10.71 -6.61
N ARG A 485 5.59 -10.93 -6.03
CA ARG A 485 6.61 -11.90 -6.46
C ARG A 485 6.51 -13.23 -5.70
N GLY A 486 5.49 -13.39 -4.84
CA GLY A 486 5.41 -14.45 -3.85
C GLY A 486 6.33 -14.21 -2.65
N PRO A 487 6.47 -15.22 -1.77
CA PRO A 487 7.29 -15.16 -0.55
C PRO A 487 8.74 -14.73 -0.80
N ARG A 488 9.42 -14.27 0.25
CA ARG A 488 10.86 -13.99 0.17
C ARG A 488 11.64 -15.31 0.09
N PRO A 489 12.57 -15.46 -0.89
CA PRO A 489 13.47 -16.61 -0.93
C PRO A 489 14.26 -16.76 0.37
N ARG A 490 14.49 -18.00 0.76
CA ARG A 490 15.14 -18.39 2.01
C ARG A 490 16.56 -18.88 1.70
N THR A 491 17.49 -18.55 2.58
CA THR A 491 18.87 -19.01 2.49
C THR A 491 19.01 -20.34 3.22
N VAL A 492 19.47 -21.39 2.55
CA VAL A 492 19.67 -22.70 3.17
C VAL A 492 20.85 -22.62 4.14
N PRO A 493 20.65 -22.87 5.45
CA PRO A 493 21.71 -22.77 6.46
C PRO A 493 22.68 -23.96 6.39
N ASP A 494 23.78 -23.90 7.14
CA ASP A 494 24.58 -25.10 7.40
C ASP A 494 23.82 -26.02 8.37
N LEU A 495 23.65 -27.27 7.94
CA LEU A 495 23.03 -28.36 8.69
C LEU A 495 24.04 -29.45 9.05
N ARG A 496 25.27 -29.40 8.53
CA ARG A 496 26.32 -30.39 8.82
C ARG A 496 26.62 -30.44 10.31
N THR A 497 27.00 -31.63 10.79
CA THR A 497 27.25 -31.93 12.22
C THR A 497 26.10 -31.61 13.18
N LEU A 498 24.90 -31.26 12.69
CA LEU A 498 23.70 -31.15 13.51
C LEU A 498 22.97 -32.50 13.57
N SER A 499 22.29 -32.76 14.67
CA SER A 499 21.31 -33.85 14.76
C SER A 499 20.08 -33.57 13.89
N ILE A 500 19.34 -34.62 13.51
CA ILE A 500 18.09 -34.51 12.74
C ILE A 500 17.09 -33.53 13.38
N ALA A 501 16.99 -33.51 14.71
CA ALA A 501 16.07 -32.63 15.43
C ALA A 501 16.47 -31.15 15.33
N GLN A 502 17.76 -30.84 15.50
CA GLN A 502 18.29 -29.47 15.35
C GLN A 502 18.20 -29.00 13.89
N ALA A 503 18.49 -29.89 12.93
CA ALA A 503 18.39 -29.59 11.51
C ALA A 503 16.93 -29.31 11.08
N ARG A 504 15.96 -30.06 11.63
CA ARG A 504 14.53 -29.82 11.42
C ARG A 504 14.11 -28.43 11.92
N GLY A 505 14.33 -28.14 13.21
CA GLY A 505 13.90 -26.87 13.81
C GLY A 505 14.48 -25.65 13.07
N ARG A 506 15.76 -25.73 12.67
CA ARG A 506 16.45 -24.66 11.93
C ARG A 506 15.92 -24.45 10.50
N LEU A 507 15.27 -25.45 9.91
CA LEU A 507 14.56 -25.31 8.62
C LEU A 507 13.12 -24.82 8.84
N GLU A 508 12.43 -25.30 9.87
CA GLU A 508 11.07 -24.87 10.24
C GLU A 508 11.02 -23.36 10.57
N GLU A 509 12.01 -22.83 11.30
CA GLU A 509 12.20 -21.39 11.54
C GLU A 509 12.27 -20.57 10.24
N LEU A 510 12.84 -21.15 9.18
CA LEU A 510 12.97 -20.52 7.87
C LEU A 510 11.77 -20.79 6.95
N GLY A 511 10.83 -21.66 7.36
CA GLY A 511 9.74 -22.14 6.52
C GLY A 511 10.22 -23.04 5.38
N LEU A 512 11.15 -23.95 5.67
CA LEU A 512 11.71 -24.96 4.77
C LEU A 512 11.46 -26.37 5.31
N GLU A 513 11.43 -27.36 4.42
CA GLU A 513 11.08 -28.74 4.78
C GLU A 513 12.33 -29.63 4.88
N LEU A 514 12.39 -30.53 5.88
CA LEU A 514 13.47 -31.49 6.01
C LEU A 514 13.10 -32.85 5.40
N GLN A 515 13.88 -33.32 4.43
CA GLN A 515 13.80 -34.69 3.92
C GLN A 515 15.05 -35.48 4.29
N LEU A 516 14.88 -36.75 4.67
CA LEU A 516 15.98 -37.69 4.90
C LEU A 516 16.23 -38.50 3.62
N ALA A 517 17.47 -38.50 3.14
CA ALA A 517 17.96 -39.46 2.15
C ALA A 517 18.54 -40.71 2.84
N GLU A 518 18.99 -41.68 2.05
CA GLU A 518 19.66 -42.87 2.57
C GLU A 518 20.85 -42.50 3.48
N ARG A 519 20.90 -43.13 4.66
CA ARG A 519 21.98 -42.95 5.63
C ARG A 519 23.25 -43.63 5.15
N VAL A 520 24.41 -43.02 5.36
CA VAL A 520 25.72 -43.55 4.91
C VAL A 520 26.66 -43.70 6.10
N PHE A 521 27.56 -44.68 6.09
CA PHE A 521 28.62 -44.75 7.10
C PHE A 521 29.60 -43.58 6.94
N SER A 522 30.20 -43.13 8.04
CA SER A 522 31.23 -42.10 8.07
C SER A 522 32.20 -42.33 9.21
N ASN A 523 33.50 -42.37 8.87
CA ASN A 523 34.56 -42.46 9.88
C ASN A 523 34.94 -41.08 10.47
N LEU A 524 34.30 -40.00 10.02
CA LEU A 524 34.58 -38.61 10.42
C LEU A 524 33.40 -37.91 11.12
N ILE A 525 32.20 -38.49 11.08
CA ILE A 525 30.95 -37.89 11.56
C ILE A 525 30.21 -38.92 12.41
N GLU A 526 29.94 -38.57 13.67
CA GLU A 526 29.20 -39.40 14.63
C GLU A 526 27.82 -39.80 14.11
N GLU A 527 27.26 -40.89 14.65
CA GLU A 527 25.94 -41.38 14.28
C GLU A 527 24.82 -40.34 14.51
N ASP A 528 23.73 -40.43 13.75
CA ASP A 528 22.58 -39.50 13.77
C ASP A 528 22.87 -38.02 13.43
N LEU A 529 24.14 -37.66 13.16
CA LEU A 529 24.52 -36.34 12.65
C LEU A 529 24.49 -36.26 11.11
N VAL A 530 24.17 -35.07 10.59
CA VAL A 530 24.15 -34.78 9.15
C VAL A 530 25.58 -34.73 8.57
N VAL A 531 25.84 -35.59 7.60
CA VAL A 531 27.10 -35.66 6.81
C VAL A 531 27.06 -34.69 5.63
N ARG A 532 25.92 -34.60 4.94
CA ARG A 532 25.77 -33.79 3.70
C ARG A 532 24.34 -33.33 3.51
N GLN A 533 24.17 -32.14 2.94
CA GLN A 533 22.87 -31.55 2.57
C GLN A 533 22.77 -31.24 1.07
N ARG A 534 21.54 -31.16 0.56
CA ARG A 534 21.17 -30.61 -0.75
C ARG A 534 19.84 -29.83 -0.61
N PRO A 535 19.71 -28.58 -1.10
CA PRO A 535 20.74 -27.74 -1.68
C PRO A 535 21.92 -27.43 -0.74
N ARG A 536 22.98 -26.84 -1.28
CA ARG A 536 24.18 -26.48 -0.49
C ARG A 536 23.87 -25.34 0.48
N ILE A 537 24.72 -25.16 1.49
CA ILE A 537 24.78 -23.92 2.30
C ILE A 537 24.73 -22.68 1.40
N ASP A 538 24.07 -21.63 1.86
CA ASP A 538 23.88 -20.33 1.20
C ASP A 538 23.11 -20.35 -0.14
N SER A 539 22.59 -21.51 -0.56
CA SER A 539 21.65 -21.59 -1.69
C SER A 539 20.39 -20.80 -1.36
N ARG A 540 19.90 -19.99 -2.31
CA ARG A 540 18.57 -19.37 -2.23
C ARG A 540 17.53 -20.34 -2.77
N VAL A 541 16.47 -20.58 -1.99
CA VAL A 541 15.36 -21.46 -2.33
C VAL A 541 14.03 -20.77 -2.03
N GLU A 542 12.92 -21.28 -2.55
CA GLU A 542 11.59 -20.75 -2.25
C GLU A 542 11.11 -21.17 -0.85
N ARG A 543 10.10 -20.49 -0.30
CA ARG A 543 9.46 -20.91 0.95
C ARG A 543 8.71 -22.24 0.72
N GLY A 544 8.88 -23.19 1.62
CA GLY A 544 8.39 -24.56 1.47
C GLY A 544 9.33 -25.48 0.69
N ALA A 545 10.47 -24.99 0.20
CA ALA A 545 11.42 -25.84 -0.52
C ALA A 545 12.03 -26.91 0.39
N THR A 546 12.11 -28.13 -0.12
CA THR A 546 12.66 -29.29 0.58
C THR A 546 14.18 -29.29 0.57
N VAL A 547 14.79 -29.44 1.75
CA VAL A 547 16.23 -29.64 1.94
C VAL A 547 16.45 -31.10 2.34
N THR A 548 17.06 -31.85 1.44
CA THR A 548 17.42 -33.25 1.65
C THR A 548 18.74 -33.35 2.41
N VAL A 549 18.78 -34.07 3.53
CA VAL A 549 20.00 -34.38 4.29
C VAL A 549 20.34 -35.87 4.27
N ILE A 550 21.63 -36.15 4.29
CA ILE A 550 22.22 -37.49 4.44
C ILE A 550 22.83 -37.55 5.84
N VAL A 551 22.43 -38.56 6.61
CA VAL A 551 22.80 -38.74 8.03
C VAL A 551 23.77 -39.91 8.17
N SER A 552 24.70 -39.81 9.13
CA SER A 552 25.70 -40.83 9.41
C SER A 552 25.06 -42.11 9.98
N LYS A 553 25.53 -43.28 9.57
CA LYS A 553 25.33 -44.59 10.23
C LYS A 553 26.42 -44.87 11.29
N GLY A 554 27.20 -43.86 11.69
CA GLY A 554 28.42 -44.05 12.46
C GLY A 554 29.57 -44.61 11.59
N ARG A 555 30.62 -45.10 12.24
CA ARG A 555 31.75 -45.79 11.59
C ARG A 555 31.27 -47.09 10.94
N ASP A 556 31.81 -47.43 9.77
CA ASP A 556 31.57 -48.75 9.18
C ASP A 556 32.44 -49.77 9.91
N LEU A 557 31.89 -50.45 10.92
CA LEU A 557 32.62 -51.40 11.76
C LEU A 557 32.38 -52.85 11.31
N VAL A 558 33.46 -53.63 11.35
CA VAL A 558 33.49 -55.08 11.11
C VAL A 558 34.12 -55.77 12.30
N THR A 559 33.63 -56.98 12.59
CA THR A 559 34.19 -57.82 13.66
C THR A 559 35.48 -58.48 13.17
N PHE A 560 36.57 -58.27 13.90
CA PHE A 560 37.86 -58.86 13.61
C PHE A 560 37.78 -60.39 13.71
N PRO A 561 38.15 -61.13 12.65
CA PRO A 561 38.02 -62.59 12.64
C PRO A 561 39.00 -63.25 13.61
N ASN A 562 38.65 -64.44 14.09
CA ASN A 562 39.67 -65.32 14.67
C ASN A 562 40.61 -65.81 13.55
N LEU A 563 41.92 -65.73 13.81
CA LEU A 563 43.00 -66.07 12.87
C LEU A 563 43.93 -67.18 13.43
N ASP A 564 43.60 -67.74 14.60
CA ASP A 564 44.46 -68.67 15.33
C ASP A 564 44.67 -69.97 14.55
N GLY A 565 45.93 -70.41 14.44
CA GLY A 565 46.29 -71.64 13.72
C GLY A 565 46.06 -71.59 12.20
N LEU A 566 45.77 -70.43 11.62
CA LEU A 566 45.63 -70.26 10.17
C LEU A 566 46.97 -69.93 9.50
N ASN A 567 47.25 -70.54 8.35
CA ASN A 567 48.41 -70.17 7.53
C ASN A 567 48.19 -68.84 6.79
N PHE A 568 49.26 -68.20 6.30
CA PHE A 568 49.21 -66.91 5.61
C PHE A 568 48.09 -66.78 4.56
N ARG A 569 47.87 -67.80 3.72
CA ARG A 569 46.82 -67.76 2.68
C ARG A 569 45.41 -67.82 3.27
N GLN A 570 45.22 -68.57 4.35
CA GLN A 570 43.96 -68.62 5.08
C GLN A 570 43.70 -67.29 5.81
N VAL A 571 44.72 -66.71 6.46
CA VAL A 571 44.64 -65.41 7.15
C VAL A 571 44.21 -64.30 6.20
N VAL A 572 44.92 -64.13 5.06
CA VAL A 572 44.60 -63.07 4.09
C VAL A 572 43.17 -63.23 3.55
N ARG A 573 42.78 -64.45 3.15
CA ARG A 573 41.39 -64.72 2.73
C ARG A 573 40.38 -64.42 3.84
N LYS A 574 40.71 -64.70 5.11
CA LYS A 574 39.79 -64.48 6.24
C LYS A 574 39.59 -63.00 6.55
N LEU A 575 40.64 -62.19 6.38
CA LEU A 575 40.57 -60.73 6.47
C LEU A 575 39.72 -60.15 5.32
N GLU A 576 39.96 -60.60 4.08
CA GLU A 576 39.18 -60.22 2.90
C GLU A 576 37.68 -60.58 3.07
N GLU A 577 37.37 -61.79 3.57
CA GLU A 577 36.01 -62.22 3.90
C GLU A 577 35.33 -61.36 4.98
N SER A 578 36.09 -60.82 5.94
CA SER A 578 35.60 -59.88 6.95
C SER A 578 35.51 -58.42 6.46
N GLY A 579 36.04 -58.10 5.26
CA GLY A 579 36.10 -56.72 4.76
C GLY A 579 37.24 -55.87 5.36
N LEU A 580 38.32 -56.52 5.78
CA LEU A 580 39.58 -55.91 6.21
C LEU A 580 40.63 -56.05 5.11
N GLN A 581 41.67 -55.20 5.11
CA GLN A 581 42.74 -55.24 4.11
C GLN A 581 44.07 -55.71 4.73
N ARG A 582 44.97 -56.24 3.90
CA ARG A 582 46.26 -56.80 4.32
C ARG A 582 47.34 -55.72 4.21
N GLY A 583 47.78 -55.21 5.35
CA GLY A 583 48.84 -54.21 5.50
C GLY A 583 50.25 -54.77 5.30
N GLU A 584 51.18 -54.38 6.17
CA GLU A 584 52.56 -54.89 6.15
C GLU A 584 52.62 -56.37 6.59
N VAL A 585 53.59 -57.13 6.05
CA VAL A 585 53.80 -58.53 6.42
C VAL A 585 55.27 -58.72 6.76
N LEU A 586 55.54 -59.03 8.03
CA LEU A 586 56.89 -59.17 8.58
C LEU A 586 57.19 -60.64 8.90
N GLY A 587 58.38 -61.09 8.51
CA GLY A 587 58.87 -62.45 8.78
C GLY A 587 58.54 -63.46 7.68
N SER A 588 58.32 -64.72 8.06
CA SER A 588 58.22 -65.85 7.12
C SER A 588 56.78 -66.25 6.83
N THR A 589 56.33 -66.14 5.58
CA THR A 589 54.97 -66.58 5.17
C THR A 589 54.77 -68.10 5.18
N GLN A 590 55.77 -68.87 5.61
CA GLN A 590 55.71 -70.31 5.92
C GLN A 590 55.62 -70.61 7.42
N GLY A 591 55.77 -69.60 8.28
CA GLY A 591 55.71 -69.72 9.74
C GLY A 591 54.29 -69.67 10.30
N GLU A 592 54.18 -69.63 11.63
CA GLU A 592 52.91 -69.45 12.33
C GLU A 592 52.61 -67.97 12.57
N LEU A 593 51.32 -67.61 12.65
CA LEU A 593 50.90 -66.24 12.95
C LEU A 593 51.24 -65.89 14.39
N PHE A 594 52.18 -64.97 14.59
CA PHE A 594 52.73 -64.63 15.91
C PHE A 594 52.09 -63.37 16.52
N ARG A 595 51.81 -62.36 15.69
CA ARG A 595 51.09 -61.13 16.09
C ARG A 595 50.30 -60.55 14.93
N VAL A 596 49.24 -59.83 15.28
CA VAL A 596 48.48 -58.98 14.36
C VAL A 596 48.36 -57.58 14.94
N ARG A 597 48.43 -56.55 14.08
CA ARG A 597 48.15 -55.17 14.46
C ARG A 597 47.20 -54.49 13.47
N VAL A 598 46.47 -53.51 13.98
CA VAL A 598 45.67 -52.57 13.19
C VAL A 598 45.92 -51.17 13.76
N ASP A 599 46.16 -50.18 12.88
CA ASP A 599 46.52 -48.81 13.26
C ASP A 599 47.64 -48.75 14.33
N GLY A 600 48.60 -49.68 14.24
CA GLY A 600 49.73 -49.85 15.17
C GLY A 600 49.43 -50.54 16.51
N THR A 601 48.17 -50.84 16.82
CA THR A 601 47.72 -51.49 18.07
C THR A 601 47.52 -53.00 17.85
N GLU A 602 47.81 -53.82 18.86
CA GLU A 602 47.57 -55.29 18.81
C GLU A 602 46.05 -55.57 18.86
N ALA A 603 45.56 -56.51 18.03
CA ALA A 603 44.13 -56.71 17.79
C ALA A 603 43.69 -58.17 18.07
N GLU A 604 42.55 -58.34 18.74
CA GLU A 604 42.03 -59.63 19.20
C GLU A 604 40.73 -60.06 18.48
N ALA A 605 40.47 -61.37 18.46
CA ALA A 605 39.30 -61.96 17.81
C ALA A 605 37.98 -61.49 18.46
N GLY A 606 37.22 -60.67 17.73
CA GLY A 606 35.99 -60.03 18.23
C GLY A 606 36.01 -58.50 18.23
N ASP A 607 37.19 -57.89 18.09
CA ASP A 607 37.34 -56.43 18.06
C ASP A 607 36.50 -55.75 16.95
N GLN A 608 36.04 -54.53 17.21
CA GLN A 608 35.24 -53.75 16.25
C GLN A 608 36.15 -52.76 15.50
N ILE A 609 36.55 -53.15 14.30
CA ILE A 609 37.56 -52.46 13.49
C ILE A 609 36.89 -51.81 12.28
N ALA A 610 37.43 -50.72 11.74
CA ALA A 610 36.83 -50.08 10.58
C ALA A 610 36.97 -50.96 9.31
N ARG A 611 35.92 -51.02 8.49
CA ARG A 611 35.97 -51.70 7.19
C ARG A 611 37.03 -51.03 6.32
N ASN A 612 37.86 -51.85 5.68
CA ASN A 612 39.06 -51.43 4.94
C ASN A 612 40.20 -50.85 5.79
N SER A 613 40.23 -51.03 7.12
CA SER A 613 41.49 -50.88 7.86
C SER A 613 42.53 -51.89 7.37
N ASP A 614 43.77 -51.44 7.26
CA ASP A 614 44.93 -52.30 7.00
C ASP A 614 45.33 -53.07 8.25
N VAL A 615 45.62 -54.35 8.06
CA VAL A 615 45.96 -55.31 9.11
C VAL A 615 47.40 -55.81 8.88
N ASP A 616 48.30 -55.41 9.76
CA ASP A 616 49.72 -55.78 9.74
C ASP A 616 49.92 -57.15 10.39
N LEU A 617 50.68 -58.02 9.74
CA LEU A 617 50.83 -59.43 10.15
C LEU A 617 52.30 -59.78 10.41
N VAL A 618 52.58 -60.41 11.56
CA VAL A 618 53.91 -60.91 11.90
C VAL A 618 53.86 -62.45 11.95
N PHE A 619 54.68 -63.10 11.12
CA PHE A 619 54.84 -64.56 11.10
C PHE A 619 56.28 -64.95 11.46
N LEU A 620 56.44 -65.98 12.30
CA LEU A 620 57.75 -66.50 12.73
C LEU A 620 57.95 -67.96 12.29
#